data_AF-A0A1Y6KUR4-F1
#
_entry.id   AF-A0A1Y6KUR4-F1
#
_cell.length_a   1.000
_cell.length_b   1.000
_cell.length_c   1.000
_cell.angle_alpha   90.00
_cell.angle_beta   90.00
_cell.angle_gamma   90.00
#
_symmetry.space_group_name_H-M   'P 1'
#
loop_
_entity.id
_entity.type
_entity.pdbx_description
1 polymer ?
#
loop_
_entity_poly.entity_id
_entity_poly.type
_entity_poly.pdbx_seq_one_letter_code
_entity_poly.pdbx_strand_id
1 'polypeptide(L)'
;MKRDIALLVAEAPWFSFKDNRDQASGIPFFTGVKQFVNKSSKESQLNIYSCDYYDNNSLKYALKYLTDTEENIQILYIGGHGNGKNVADASLKKISDMVKERGRNIKGLIVSSCLAASKDTLSDSTSWGVDADRLNIVSGPNWVFSYKYSVNWFESVLLETAIIKEFSSEYIAQGKLNSKNSIIQCFKNALLSFDLEMEFAVDNNEESKTLAESIRCWVRPQGSSFAVDVTEELLKK
;
A
#
# COMPACT_ATOMS: atom_id res chain seq x y z
N MET A 1 5.57 -19.70 16.90
CA MET A 1 4.97 -18.38 17.18
C MET A 1 4.09 -18.06 15.99
N LYS A 2 2.78 -17.80 16.19
CA LYS A 2 1.86 -17.46 15.12
C LYS A 2 2.37 -16.21 14.38
N ARG A 3 2.41 -16.27 13.05
CA ARG A 3 2.83 -15.16 12.15
C ARG A 3 1.63 -14.65 11.37
N ASP A 4 0.50 -14.54 12.06
CA ASP A 4 -0.74 -14.04 11.48
C ASP A 4 -0.51 -12.59 10.99
N ILE A 5 -1.10 -12.27 9.84
CA ILE A 5 -0.96 -10.98 9.15
C ILE A 5 -2.35 -10.38 9.03
N ALA A 6 -2.47 -9.08 9.30
CA ALA A 6 -3.67 -8.32 9.00
C ALA A 6 -3.47 -7.48 7.73
N LEU A 7 -4.28 -7.72 6.71
CA LEU A 7 -4.51 -6.79 5.62
C LEU A 7 -5.63 -5.83 6.02
N LEU A 8 -5.26 -4.57 6.20
CA LEU A 8 -6.13 -3.47 6.57
C LEU A 8 -6.54 -2.75 5.30
N VAL A 9 -7.82 -2.74 4.96
CA VAL A 9 -8.33 -2.20 3.70
C VAL A 9 -9.22 -1.00 4.00
N ALA A 10 -8.73 0.20 3.68
CA ALA A 10 -9.53 1.42 3.71
C ALA A 10 -9.86 1.81 2.26
N GLU A 11 -11.13 1.76 1.88
CA GLU A 11 -11.57 2.13 0.52
C GLU A 11 -12.54 3.33 0.57
N ALA A 12 -12.33 4.32 -0.30
CA ALA A 12 -13.36 5.29 -0.58
C ALA A 12 -14.33 4.69 -1.59
N PRO A 13 -15.66 4.82 -1.40
CA PRO A 13 -16.62 4.26 -2.35
C PRO A 13 -16.46 4.89 -3.74
N TRP A 14 -16.43 4.04 -4.76
CA TRP A 14 -16.34 4.40 -6.19
C TRP A 14 -17.71 4.70 -6.82
N PHE A 15 -18.72 5.06 -6.01
CA PHE A 15 -20.11 5.14 -6.45
C PHE A 15 -20.75 6.49 -6.07
N SER A 16 -21.69 6.94 -6.91
CA SER A 16 -22.64 8.02 -6.62
C SER A 16 -24.01 7.46 -6.93
N PHE A 17 -24.95 7.48 -5.97
CA PHE A 17 -26.32 7.00 -6.22
C PHE A 17 -26.98 7.66 -7.44
N LYS A 18 -26.48 8.84 -7.86
CA LYS A 18 -26.94 9.54 -9.05
C LYS A 18 -26.23 9.11 -10.33
N ASP A 19 -24.91 8.89 -10.29
CA ASP A 19 -24.07 8.85 -11.50
C ASP A 19 -23.33 7.53 -11.72
N ASN A 20 -23.10 6.75 -10.66
CA ASN A 20 -22.49 5.43 -10.74
C ASN A 20 -23.04 4.52 -9.63
N ARG A 21 -23.83 3.52 -9.98
CA ARG A 21 -24.52 2.64 -9.03
C ARG A 21 -23.70 1.42 -8.62
N ASP A 22 -22.61 1.14 -9.34
CA ASP A 22 -21.81 -0.06 -9.14
C ASP A 22 -20.47 0.31 -8.48
N GLN A 23 -20.20 -0.31 -7.33
CA GLN A 23 -18.97 -0.11 -6.57
C GLN A 23 -17.92 -1.14 -7.00
N ALA A 24 -16.83 -0.65 -7.58
CA ALA A 24 -15.61 -1.43 -7.72
C ALA A 24 -14.86 -1.47 -6.37
N SER A 25 -14.36 -2.64 -5.98
CA SER A 25 -13.65 -2.85 -4.70
C SER A 25 -12.56 -3.90 -4.86
N GLY A 26 -11.41 -3.72 -4.20
CA GLY A 26 -10.32 -4.69 -4.19
C GLY A 26 -10.58 -5.88 -3.26
N ILE A 27 -11.55 -5.79 -2.36
CA ILE A 27 -11.89 -6.82 -1.37
C ILE A 27 -12.07 -8.22 -2.00
N PRO A 28 -12.80 -8.41 -3.12
CA PRO A 28 -12.93 -9.72 -3.74
C PRO A 28 -11.58 -10.31 -4.18
N PHE A 29 -10.68 -9.50 -4.74
CA PHE A 29 -9.35 -9.94 -5.16
C PHE A 29 -8.49 -10.32 -3.96
N PHE A 30 -8.49 -9.48 -2.92
CA PHE A 30 -7.73 -9.72 -1.70
C PHE A 30 -8.26 -10.95 -0.95
N THR A 31 -9.57 -11.20 -0.99
CA THR A 31 -10.18 -12.42 -0.43
C THR A 31 -9.68 -13.67 -1.14
N GLY A 32 -9.53 -13.62 -2.48
CA GLY A 32 -8.89 -14.68 -3.25
C GLY A 32 -7.45 -14.95 -2.79
N VAL A 33 -6.66 -13.89 -2.59
CA VAL A 33 -5.30 -14.00 -2.04
C VAL A 33 -5.29 -14.64 -0.65
N LYS A 34 -6.17 -14.20 0.26
CA LYS A 34 -6.33 -14.80 1.60
C LYS A 34 -6.55 -16.31 1.51
N GLN A 35 -7.48 -16.76 0.67
CA GLN A 35 -7.75 -18.19 0.49
C GLN A 35 -6.52 -18.93 -0.05
N PHE A 36 -5.83 -18.33 -1.03
CA PHE A 36 -4.64 -18.90 -1.65
C PHE A 36 -3.47 -19.06 -0.66
N VAL A 37 -3.11 -17.99 0.07
CA VAL A 37 -1.97 -18.01 0.99
C VAL A 37 -2.25 -18.87 2.24
N ASN A 38 -3.49 -18.85 2.74
CA ASN A 38 -3.87 -19.64 3.93
C ASN A 38 -3.92 -21.14 3.63
N LYS A 39 -4.27 -21.54 2.39
CA LYS A 39 -4.27 -22.96 2.01
C LYS A 39 -2.90 -23.61 2.19
N SER A 40 -1.84 -22.87 1.94
CA SER A 40 -0.46 -23.36 1.99
C SER A 40 0.17 -23.30 3.40
N SER A 41 -0.53 -22.74 4.39
CA SER A 41 0.00 -22.48 5.73
C SER A 41 -0.84 -23.14 6.82
N LYS A 42 -0.21 -23.95 7.67
CA LYS A 42 -0.89 -24.65 8.78
C LYS A 42 -0.94 -23.86 10.08
N GLU A 43 -0.03 -22.91 10.27
CA GLU A 43 0.17 -22.23 11.56
C GLU A 43 0.02 -20.72 11.50
N SER A 44 -0.18 -20.13 10.33
CA SER A 44 -0.26 -18.67 10.17
C SER A 44 -1.22 -18.28 9.06
N GLN A 45 -1.99 -17.22 9.26
CA GLN A 45 -3.07 -16.81 8.37
C GLN A 45 -2.98 -15.33 7.99
N LEU A 46 -3.43 -15.02 6.78
CA LEU A 46 -3.82 -13.68 6.37
C LEU A 46 -5.28 -13.45 6.78
N ASN A 47 -5.51 -12.39 7.56
CA ASN A 47 -6.81 -11.84 7.89
C ASN A 47 -7.03 -10.53 7.15
N ILE A 48 -8.29 -10.26 6.80
CA ILE A 48 -8.68 -9.04 6.09
C ILE A 48 -9.65 -8.30 6.98
N TYR A 49 -9.35 -7.03 7.25
CA TYR A 49 -10.18 -6.09 7.96
C TYR A 49 -10.43 -4.93 7.03
N SER A 50 -11.69 -4.58 6.79
CA SER A 50 -12.04 -3.54 5.83
C SER A 50 -12.99 -2.52 6.41
N CYS A 51 -12.87 -1.28 5.95
CA CYS A 51 -13.82 -0.23 6.22
C CYS A 51 -13.86 0.77 5.06
N ASP A 52 -15.02 1.36 4.85
CA ASP A 52 -15.16 2.48 3.94
C ASP A 52 -14.78 3.80 4.64
N TYR A 53 -14.25 4.75 3.87
CA TYR A 53 -14.08 6.14 4.32
C TYR A 53 -14.62 7.12 3.27
N TYR A 54 -15.03 8.30 3.71
CA TYR A 54 -15.71 9.30 2.87
C TYR A 54 -15.00 10.65 2.86
N ASP A 55 -14.15 10.90 3.85
CA ASP A 55 -13.39 12.13 4.05
C ASP A 55 -12.16 11.88 4.95
N ASN A 56 -11.40 12.93 5.22
CA ASN A 56 -10.28 12.92 6.17
C ASN A 56 -10.61 12.35 7.56
N ASN A 57 -11.78 12.71 8.09
CA ASN A 57 -12.13 12.40 9.47
C ASN A 57 -12.52 10.93 9.59
N SER A 58 -13.39 10.45 8.70
CA SER A 58 -13.75 9.05 8.56
C SER A 58 -12.54 8.18 8.24
N LEU A 59 -11.58 8.63 7.42
CA LEU A 59 -10.31 7.92 7.22
C LEU A 59 -9.50 7.81 8.52
N LYS A 60 -9.43 8.89 9.31
CA LYS A 60 -8.77 8.87 10.63
C LYS A 60 -9.43 7.88 11.58
N TYR A 61 -10.76 7.84 11.63
CA TYR A 61 -11.49 6.87 12.44
C TYR A 61 -11.29 5.45 11.94
N ALA A 62 -11.41 5.22 10.62
CA ALA A 62 -11.11 3.96 9.95
C ALA A 62 -9.74 3.42 10.35
N LEU A 63 -8.68 4.22 10.19
CA LEU A 63 -7.32 3.81 10.56
C LEU A 63 -7.20 3.49 12.05
N LYS A 64 -7.85 4.27 12.94
CA LYS A 64 -7.87 3.97 14.38
C LYS A 64 -8.38 2.56 14.66
N TYR A 65 -9.49 2.16 14.04
CA TYR A 65 -10.09 0.83 14.24
C TYR A 65 -9.31 -0.27 13.51
N LEU A 66 -8.90 -0.02 12.27
CA LEU A 66 -8.14 -0.99 11.48
C LEU A 66 -6.79 -1.32 12.10
N THR A 67 -6.11 -0.37 12.75
CA THR A 67 -4.79 -0.66 13.37
C THR A 67 -4.89 -1.45 14.69
N ASP A 68 -6.08 -1.55 15.28
CA ASP A 68 -6.33 -2.21 16.57
C ASP A 68 -6.62 -3.70 16.37
N THR A 69 -5.65 -4.42 15.81
CA THR A 69 -5.71 -5.87 15.59
C THR A 69 -4.67 -6.61 16.41
N GLU A 70 -4.86 -7.91 16.62
CA GLU A 70 -3.94 -8.75 17.40
C GLU A 70 -2.66 -9.10 16.61
N GLU A 71 -2.67 -8.96 15.29
CA GLU A 71 -1.54 -9.28 14.41
C GLU A 71 -0.39 -8.27 14.53
N ASN A 72 0.83 -8.79 14.68
CA ASN A 72 2.04 -8.00 14.79
C ASN A 72 2.60 -7.52 13.43
N ILE A 73 2.03 -8.03 12.33
CA ILE A 73 2.37 -7.65 10.96
C ILE A 73 1.09 -7.18 10.28
N GLN A 74 1.07 -5.91 9.89
CA GLN A 74 -0.04 -5.30 9.18
C GLN A 74 0.41 -4.82 7.80
N ILE A 75 -0.42 -5.02 6.79
CA ILE A 75 -0.31 -4.39 5.47
C ILE A 75 -1.51 -3.47 5.35
N LEU A 76 -1.28 -2.18 5.14
CA LEU A 76 -2.33 -1.19 4.94
C LEU A 76 -2.52 -0.91 3.46
N TYR A 77 -3.74 -1.06 2.99
CA TYR A 77 -4.21 -0.66 1.68
C TYR A 77 -5.14 0.55 1.84
N ILE A 78 -4.88 1.61 1.08
CA ILE A 78 -5.74 2.78 0.98
C ILE A 78 -6.13 2.94 -0.49
N GLY A 79 -7.38 2.66 -0.82
CA GLY A 79 -7.95 2.89 -2.15
C GLY A 79 -8.86 4.10 -2.16
N GLY A 80 -8.82 4.92 -3.22
CA GLY A 80 -9.79 6.00 -3.39
C GLY A 80 -9.54 6.87 -4.61
N HIS A 81 -10.58 7.58 -5.06
CA HIS A 81 -10.46 8.53 -6.16
C HIS A 81 -9.51 9.68 -5.79
N GLY A 82 -8.44 9.81 -6.57
CA GLY A 82 -7.59 10.99 -6.57
C GLY A 82 -8.04 11.96 -7.66
N ASN A 83 -8.45 13.18 -7.33
CA ASN A 83 -8.69 14.24 -8.34
C ASN A 83 -7.40 15.03 -8.66
N GLY A 84 -6.25 14.37 -8.59
CA GLY A 84 -4.94 14.99 -8.83
C GLY A 84 -4.41 15.92 -7.73
N LYS A 85 -5.24 16.28 -6.75
CA LYS A 85 -4.82 17.08 -5.58
C LYS A 85 -5.14 16.41 -4.25
N ASN A 86 -6.19 15.61 -4.19
CA ASN A 86 -6.66 14.99 -2.95
C ASN A 86 -7.00 13.51 -3.18
N VAL A 87 -6.51 12.61 -2.32
CA VAL A 87 -7.04 11.23 -2.19
C VAL A 87 -8.36 11.35 -1.44
N ALA A 88 -9.51 11.52 -2.11
CA ALA A 88 -10.80 11.75 -1.46
C ALA A 88 -10.67 12.68 -0.21
N ASP A 89 -10.27 13.94 -0.45
CA ASP A 89 -9.93 14.96 0.56
C ASP A 89 -8.79 14.67 1.56
N ALA A 90 -8.23 13.46 1.60
CA ALA A 90 -7.06 13.13 2.41
C ALA A 90 -5.73 13.46 1.73
N SER A 91 -5.00 14.41 2.32
CA SER A 91 -3.62 14.68 1.92
C SER A 91 -2.72 13.52 2.37
N LEU A 92 -1.81 13.06 1.52
CA LEU A 92 -0.81 12.02 1.85
C LEU A 92 -0.02 12.31 3.13
N LYS A 93 0.23 13.59 3.41
CA LYS A 93 0.87 14.02 4.66
C LYS A 93 0.07 13.56 5.89
N LYS A 94 -1.26 13.73 5.87
CA LYS A 94 -2.13 13.23 6.96
C LYS A 94 -2.12 11.71 7.05
N ILE A 95 -2.12 11.00 5.91
CA ILE A 95 -1.98 9.53 5.89
C ILE A 95 -0.66 9.13 6.55
N SER A 96 0.44 9.80 6.19
CA SER A 96 1.75 9.60 6.80
C SER A 96 1.75 9.86 8.30
N ASP A 97 1.21 11.00 8.74
CA ASP A 97 1.13 11.35 10.16
C ASP A 97 0.28 10.34 10.95
N MET A 98 -0.84 9.87 10.39
CA MET A 98 -1.71 8.87 11.01
C MET A 98 -1.03 7.50 11.14
N VAL A 99 -0.31 7.08 10.10
CA VAL A 99 0.46 5.82 10.12
C VAL A 99 1.69 5.94 11.03
N LYS A 100 2.32 7.10 11.16
CA LYS A 100 3.38 7.33 12.15
C LYS A 100 2.85 7.22 13.58
N GLU A 101 1.69 7.81 13.86
CA GLU A 101 1.07 7.83 15.19
C GLU A 101 0.58 6.43 15.62
N ARG A 102 0.06 5.62 14.68
CA ARG A 102 -0.71 4.39 14.99
C ARG A 102 -0.16 3.11 14.35
N GLY A 103 0.69 3.23 13.34
CA GLY A 103 1.15 2.12 12.51
C GLY A 103 2.39 1.41 13.01
N ARG A 104 2.51 1.12 14.32
CA ARG A 104 3.68 0.39 14.86
C ARG A 104 3.85 -0.99 14.18
N ASN A 105 2.73 -1.64 13.90
CA ASN A 105 2.69 -2.96 13.28
C ASN A 105 2.55 -2.91 11.76
N ILE A 106 2.25 -1.74 11.17
CA ILE A 106 2.18 -1.55 9.73
C ILE A 106 3.57 -1.71 9.14
N LYS A 107 3.76 -2.75 8.34
CA LYS A 107 4.98 -3.05 7.59
C LYS A 107 4.81 -2.65 6.13
N GLY A 108 3.67 -2.94 5.54
CA GLY A 108 3.35 -2.55 4.18
C GLY A 108 2.37 -1.41 4.07
N LEU A 109 2.56 -0.54 3.08
CA LEU A 109 1.58 0.45 2.69
C LEU A 109 1.40 0.48 1.17
N ILE A 110 0.16 0.34 0.71
CA ILE A 110 -0.25 0.60 -0.67
C ILE A 110 -1.16 1.82 -0.65
N VAL A 111 -0.79 2.85 -1.41
CA VAL A 111 -1.62 4.02 -1.66
C VAL A 111 -2.11 3.96 -3.10
N SER A 112 -3.29 3.35 -3.26
CA SER A 112 -4.02 3.16 -4.51
C SER A 112 -4.89 4.38 -4.81
N SER A 113 -4.23 5.47 -5.14
CA SER A 113 -4.91 6.72 -5.49
C SER A 113 -4.15 7.45 -6.59
N CYS A 114 -4.90 7.96 -7.57
CA CYS A 114 -4.35 8.73 -8.68
C CYS A 114 -3.53 9.92 -8.17
N LEU A 115 -2.31 10.09 -8.69
CA LEU A 115 -1.41 11.24 -8.49
C LEU A 115 -0.86 11.43 -7.06
N ALA A 116 -1.01 10.44 -6.17
CA ALA A 116 -0.34 10.43 -4.87
C ALA A 116 1.17 10.71 -4.99
N ALA A 117 1.86 10.10 -5.95
CA ALA A 117 3.31 10.31 -6.13
C ALA A 117 3.69 11.40 -7.14
N SER A 118 2.81 12.36 -7.43
CA SER A 118 3.15 13.50 -8.30
C SER A 118 3.98 14.56 -7.52
N LYS A 119 5.29 14.61 -7.82
CA LYS A 119 6.37 15.50 -7.28
C LYS A 119 6.42 15.75 -5.75
N ASP A 120 7.58 15.41 -5.15
CA ASP A 120 8.13 15.78 -3.82
C ASP A 120 7.30 15.56 -2.54
N THR A 121 5.99 15.36 -2.65
CA THR A 121 5.06 15.21 -1.51
C THR A 121 5.21 13.87 -0.79
N LEU A 122 5.50 12.78 -1.52
CA LEU A 122 5.71 11.48 -0.91
C LEU A 122 7.07 11.40 -0.22
N SER A 123 8.16 11.91 -0.80
CA SER A 123 9.49 11.96 -0.17
C SER A 123 9.52 12.82 1.10
N ASP A 124 8.84 13.98 1.13
CA ASP A 124 8.73 14.80 2.33
C ASP A 124 7.84 14.15 3.40
N SER A 125 6.79 13.45 2.95
CA SER A 125 5.99 12.55 3.80
C SER A 125 6.75 11.27 4.17
N THR A 126 7.90 10.98 3.53
CA THR A 126 8.72 9.78 3.79
C THR A 126 9.58 9.79 5.05
N SER A 127 9.44 10.86 5.83
CA SER A 127 9.78 10.90 7.25
C SER A 127 8.93 9.94 8.11
N TRP A 128 8.46 8.80 7.57
CA TRP A 128 7.81 7.74 8.33
C TRP A 128 8.83 7.21 9.34
N GLY A 129 8.60 7.45 10.64
CA GLY A 129 9.35 6.79 11.69
C GLY A 129 10.43 7.60 12.39
N VAL A 130 10.28 8.92 12.54
CA VAL A 130 10.95 9.61 13.65
C VAL A 130 9.89 10.39 14.40
N ASP A 131 9.54 9.91 15.59
CA ASP A 131 8.73 10.65 16.55
C ASP A 131 9.67 11.66 17.25
N ALA A 132 9.53 12.94 16.93
CA ALA A 132 10.42 13.99 17.43
C ALA A 132 10.38 14.11 18.97
N ASP A 133 9.30 13.63 19.59
CA ASP A 133 9.05 13.76 21.03
C ASP A 133 9.31 12.47 21.83
N ARG A 134 9.67 11.35 21.16
CA ARG A 134 9.91 10.05 21.83
C ARG A 134 11.15 9.37 21.27
N LEU A 135 12.24 9.46 22.06
CA LEU A 135 13.49 8.68 21.95
C LEU A 135 13.43 7.50 20.94
N ASN A 136 13.95 7.71 19.72
CA ASN A 136 14.39 6.67 18.77
C ASN A 136 13.41 5.54 18.40
N ILE A 137 12.08 5.74 18.46
CA ILE A 137 11.12 4.73 17.98
C ILE A 137 10.82 4.99 16.50
N VAL A 138 11.29 4.09 15.64
CA VAL A 138 10.96 4.09 14.21
C VAL A 138 9.64 3.36 13.97
N SER A 139 8.56 4.12 13.81
CA SER A 139 7.20 3.62 13.49
C SER A 139 6.85 3.74 12.01
N GLY A 140 5.89 2.94 11.52
CA GLY A 140 5.42 2.99 10.13
C GLY A 140 5.99 1.89 9.22
N PRO A 141 5.66 1.93 7.92
CA PRO A 141 5.96 0.85 6.98
C PRO A 141 7.46 0.72 6.69
N ASN A 142 7.91 -0.51 6.44
CA ASN A 142 9.22 -0.79 5.86
C ASN A 142 9.17 -0.82 4.32
N TRP A 143 7.98 -0.83 3.71
CA TRP A 143 7.81 -0.61 2.28
C TRP A 143 6.53 0.15 1.96
N VAL A 144 6.60 1.00 0.94
CA VAL A 144 5.47 1.79 0.43
C VAL A 144 5.40 1.62 -1.08
N PHE A 145 4.20 1.38 -1.60
CA PHE A 145 3.89 1.32 -3.02
C PHE A 145 2.81 2.34 -3.36
N SER A 146 3.01 3.08 -4.45
CA SER A 146 2.03 4.05 -4.96
C SER A 146 2.24 4.34 -6.45
N TYR A 147 1.40 5.20 -7.00
CA TYR A 147 1.42 5.58 -8.41
C TYR A 147 1.75 7.06 -8.61
N LYS A 148 2.53 7.35 -9.64
CA LYS A 148 2.89 8.69 -10.09
C LYS A 148 1.75 9.37 -10.86
N TYR A 149 0.95 8.59 -11.57
CA TYR A 149 -0.07 9.07 -12.51
C TYR A 149 -1.46 8.51 -12.16
N SER A 150 -2.47 8.84 -12.98
CA SER A 150 -3.81 8.28 -12.83
C SER A 150 -3.88 6.91 -13.48
N VAL A 151 -4.20 5.89 -12.69
CA VAL A 151 -4.23 4.48 -13.14
C VAL A 151 -5.66 4.00 -13.33
N ASN A 152 -5.85 3.05 -14.23
CA ASN A 152 -7.12 2.35 -14.33
C ASN A 152 -7.30 1.41 -13.14
N TRP A 153 -8.51 1.39 -12.57
CA TRP A 153 -8.80 0.67 -11.33
C TRP A 153 -8.56 -0.85 -11.43
N PHE A 154 -8.94 -1.47 -12.56
CA PHE A 154 -8.84 -2.92 -12.70
C PHE A 154 -7.38 -3.37 -12.81
N GLU A 155 -6.58 -2.68 -13.62
CA GLU A 155 -5.16 -2.95 -13.80
C GLU A 155 -4.38 -2.65 -12.51
N SER A 156 -4.74 -1.59 -11.78
CA SER A 156 -4.12 -1.28 -10.48
C SER A 156 -4.42 -2.36 -9.45
N VAL A 157 -5.68 -2.79 -9.32
CA VAL A 157 -6.04 -3.81 -8.33
C VAL A 157 -5.39 -5.16 -8.61
N LEU A 158 -5.21 -5.53 -9.88
CA LEU A 158 -4.47 -6.75 -10.25
C LEU A 158 -3.02 -6.70 -9.76
N LEU A 159 -2.33 -5.57 -9.97
CA LEU A 159 -0.96 -5.39 -9.50
C LEU A 159 -0.86 -5.36 -7.97
N GLU A 160 -1.75 -4.64 -7.31
CA GLU A 160 -1.82 -4.55 -5.85
C GLU A 160 -2.09 -5.91 -5.22
N THR A 161 -2.95 -6.71 -5.86
CA THR A 161 -3.24 -8.10 -5.47
C THR A 161 -1.99 -8.96 -5.55
N ALA A 162 -1.17 -8.84 -6.60
CA ALA A 162 0.10 -9.54 -6.73
C ALA A 162 1.09 -9.12 -5.62
N ILE A 163 1.19 -7.82 -5.33
CA ILE A 163 2.03 -7.29 -4.25
C ILE A 163 1.59 -7.87 -2.89
N ILE A 164 0.30 -7.78 -2.56
CA ILE A 164 -0.25 -8.32 -1.31
C ILE A 164 0.02 -9.82 -1.21
N LYS A 165 -0.12 -10.58 -2.30
CA LYS A 165 0.18 -12.01 -2.34
C LYS A 165 1.64 -12.28 -1.99
N GLU A 166 2.60 -11.59 -2.62
CA GLU A 166 4.02 -11.88 -2.42
C GLU A 166 4.46 -11.52 -1.00
N PHE A 167 4.09 -10.32 -0.54
CA PHE A 167 4.44 -9.89 0.81
C PHE A 167 3.79 -10.76 1.89
N SER A 168 2.51 -11.10 1.73
CA SER A 168 1.82 -11.98 2.70
C SER A 168 2.45 -13.37 2.76
N SER A 169 2.80 -13.93 1.60
CA SER A 169 3.47 -15.24 1.52
C SER A 169 4.82 -15.22 2.23
N GLU A 170 5.62 -14.18 2.00
CA GLU A 170 6.94 -14.04 2.62
C GLU A 170 6.88 -13.77 4.12
N TYR A 171 5.93 -12.96 4.59
CA TYR A 171 5.72 -12.77 6.02
C TYR A 171 5.25 -14.05 6.72
N ILE A 172 4.38 -14.86 6.10
CA ILE A 172 3.99 -16.18 6.64
C ILE A 172 5.22 -17.11 6.71
N ALA A 173 6.01 -17.16 5.63
CA ALA A 173 7.17 -18.06 5.52
C ALA A 173 8.31 -17.68 6.49
N GLN A 174 8.71 -16.40 6.51
CA GLN A 174 9.89 -15.92 7.21
C GLN A 174 9.59 -15.19 8.53
N GLY A 175 8.36 -14.68 8.70
CA GLY A 175 7.96 -13.89 9.87
C GLY A 175 8.49 -12.45 9.89
N LYS A 176 9.37 -12.07 8.96
CA LYS A 176 9.97 -10.74 8.87
C LYS A 176 10.59 -10.49 7.50
N LEU A 177 10.59 -9.23 7.07
CA LEU A 177 11.27 -8.75 5.85
C LEU A 177 12.11 -7.53 6.23
N ASN A 178 13.37 -7.75 6.61
CA ASN A 178 14.17 -6.70 7.26
C ASN A 178 15.21 -6.06 6.35
N SER A 179 15.60 -6.72 5.26
CA SER A 179 16.62 -6.22 4.34
C SER A 179 15.98 -5.52 3.14
N LYS A 180 16.67 -4.49 2.62
CA LYS A 180 16.27 -3.79 1.39
C LYS A 180 16.14 -4.78 0.22
N ASN A 181 17.11 -5.69 0.08
CA ASN A 181 17.13 -6.68 -0.99
C ASN A 181 15.96 -7.64 -0.92
N SER A 182 15.58 -8.11 0.28
CA SER A 182 14.43 -9.01 0.45
C SER A 182 13.12 -8.31 0.05
N ILE A 183 12.98 -7.03 0.41
CA ILE A 183 11.79 -6.24 0.06
C ILE A 183 11.73 -5.97 -1.44
N ILE A 184 12.86 -5.59 -2.07
CA ILE A 184 12.94 -5.42 -3.53
C ILE A 184 12.63 -6.74 -4.24
N GLN A 185 13.11 -7.87 -3.73
CA GLN A 185 12.82 -9.18 -4.32
C GLN A 185 11.32 -9.51 -4.27
N CYS A 186 10.61 -9.14 -3.20
CA CYS A 186 9.15 -9.30 -3.13
C CYS A 186 8.45 -8.48 -4.22
N PHE A 187 8.85 -7.23 -4.42
CA PHE A 187 8.33 -6.40 -5.50
C PHE A 187 8.66 -6.97 -6.88
N LYS A 188 9.89 -7.44 -7.10
CA LYS A 188 10.28 -8.08 -8.36
C LYS A 188 9.39 -9.29 -8.64
N ASN A 189 9.18 -10.16 -7.64
CA ASN A 189 8.31 -11.33 -7.78
C ASN A 189 6.87 -10.94 -8.13
N ALA A 190 6.33 -9.88 -7.52
CA ALA A 190 4.99 -9.39 -7.79
C ALA A 190 4.85 -8.84 -9.22
N LEU A 191 5.91 -8.21 -9.75
CA LEU A 191 5.94 -7.64 -11.09
C LEU A 191 6.22 -8.66 -12.20
N LEU A 192 6.64 -9.90 -11.87
CA LEU A 192 7.02 -10.92 -12.88
C LEU A 192 5.91 -11.22 -13.91
N SER A 193 4.65 -11.08 -13.52
CA SER A 193 3.50 -11.38 -14.39
C SER A 193 3.03 -10.19 -15.23
N PHE A 194 3.68 -9.03 -15.12
CA PHE A 194 3.27 -7.81 -15.80
C PHE A 194 4.30 -7.39 -16.84
N ASP A 195 3.82 -6.90 -17.97
CA ASP A 195 4.66 -6.22 -18.95
C ASP A 195 4.91 -4.79 -18.48
N LEU A 196 6.18 -4.44 -18.22
CA LEU A 196 6.55 -3.12 -17.71
C LEU A 196 6.34 -2.01 -18.75
N GLU A 197 6.27 -2.35 -20.04
CA GLU A 197 6.07 -1.41 -21.14
C GLU A 197 4.58 -1.26 -21.53
N MET A 198 3.68 -2.00 -20.87
CA MET A 198 2.24 -1.87 -21.16
C MET A 198 1.72 -0.50 -20.77
N GLU A 199 0.77 0.02 -21.55
CA GLU A 199 -0.01 1.20 -21.16
C GLU A 199 -0.78 0.90 -19.86
N PHE A 200 -0.61 1.76 -18.86
CA PHE A 200 -1.10 1.49 -17.51
C PHE A 200 -1.76 2.70 -16.86
N ALA A 201 -1.30 3.90 -17.21
CA ALA A 201 -1.76 5.15 -16.60
C ALA A 201 -1.85 6.28 -17.62
N VAL A 202 -2.48 7.36 -17.21
CA VAL A 202 -2.50 8.64 -17.93
C VAL A 202 -1.99 9.76 -17.04
N ASP A 203 -1.18 10.66 -17.61
CA ASP A 203 -0.72 11.86 -16.91
C ASP A 203 -1.74 13.00 -16.98
N ASN A 204 -1.35 14.18 -16.47
CA ASN A 204 -2.22 15.36 -16.45
C ASN A 204 -2.52 15.95 -17.85
N ASN A 205 -1.76 15.55 -18.87
CA ASN A 205 -1.95 15.95 -20.26
C ASN A 205 -2.72 14.87 -21.05
N GLU A 206 -3.28 13.86 -20.36
CA GLU A 206 -3.93 12.69 -20.96
C GLU A 206 -2.99 11.84 -21.81
N GLU A 207 -1.67 11.95 -21.62
CA GLU A 207 -0.71 11.10 -22.30
C GLU A 207 -0.60 9.75 -21.59
N SER A 208 -0.67 8.68 -22.38
CA SER A 208 -0.44 7.30 -21.96
C SER A 208 0.97 7.16 -21.36
N LYS A 209 1.06 6.45 -20.22
CA LYS A 209 2.29 6.13 -19.50
C LYS A 209 2.36 4.64 -19.23
N THR A 210 3.58 4.10 -19.30
CA THR A 210 3.77 2.67 -19.09
C THR A 210 3.67 2.30 -17.61
N LEU A 211 3.53 1.00 -17.31
CA LEU A 211 3.60 0.50 -15.95
C LEU A 211 4.91 0.91 -15.25
N ALA A 212 6.06 0.79 -15.94
CA ALA A 212 7.36 1.18 -15.41
C ALA A 212 7.42 2.67 -15.00
N GLU A 213 6.83 3.55 -15.81
CA GLU A 213 6.79 4.98 -15.53
C GLU A 213 5.80 5.35 -14.40
N SER A 214 4.82 4.47 -14.17
CA SER A 214 3.68 4.74 -13.30
C SER A 214 3.91 4.36 -11.84
N ILE A 215 4.69 3.32 -11.58
CA ILE A 215 4.90 2.83 -10.20
C ILE A 215 5.95 3.62 -9.44
N ARG A 216 5.79 3.68 -8.11
CA ARG A 216 6.82 4.17 -7.20
C ARG A 216 6.89 3.31 -5.95
N CYS A 217 8.12 2.99 -5.56
CA CYS A 217 8.42 2.10 -4.45
C CYS A 217 9.43 2.74 -3.51
N TRP A 218 9.11 2.77 -2.22
CA TRP A 218 10.03 3.18 -1.17
C TRP A 218 10.29 2.04 -0.21
N VAL A 219 11.52 1.93 0.28
CA VAL A 219 11.93 0.88 1.21
C VAL A 219 12.68 1.49 2.37
N ARG A 220 12.31 1.09 3.59
CA ARG A 220 13.00 1.42 4.83
C ARG A 220 13.45 0.11 5.49
N PRO A 221 14.67 -0.36 5.24
CA PRO A 221 15.16 -1.58 5.87
C PRO A 221 15.29 -1.39 7.39
N GLN A 222 15.34 -2.51 8.12
CA GLN A 222 15.47 -2.47 9.58
C GLN A 222 16.75 -1.69 9.98
N GLY A 223 16.61 -0.78 10.95
CA GLY A 223 17.70 0.07 11.41
C GLY A 223 17.88 1.37 10.64
N SER A 224 17.16 1.57 9.52
CA SER A 224 17.13 2.86 8.82
C SER A 224 16.04 3.76 9.38
N SER A 225 16.38 5.04 9.56
CA SER A 225 15.44 6.07 10.03
C SER A 225 14.57 6.62 8.90
N PHE A 226 15.04 6.52 7.65
CA PHE A 226 14.36 7.08 6.48
C PHE A 226 14.15 6.02 5.41
N ALA A 227 13.01 6.09 4.73
CA ALA A 227 12.77 5.30 3.53
C ALA A 227 13.57 5.88 2.36
N VAL A 228 14.02 5.02 1.45
CA VAL A 228 14.69 5.40 0.20
C VAL A 228 13.81 5.01 -0.97
N ASP A 229 13.75 5.85 -2.00
CA ASP A 229 13.13 5.47 -3.27
C ASP A 229 13.99 4.40 -3.95
N VAL A 230 13.39 3.26 -4.27
CA VAL A 230 14.06 2.12 -4.90
C VAL A 230 13.50 1.83 -6.29
N THR A 231 12.68 2.72 -6.84
CA THR A 231 11.96 2.48 -8.11
C THR A 231 12.92 2.15 -9.25
N GLU A 232 13.99 2.94 -9.41
CA GLU A 232 14.99 2.65 -10.45
C GLU A 232 15.71 1.32 -10.23
N GLU A 233 16.01 0.97 -8.99
CA GLU A 233 16.67 -0.30 -8.64
C GLU A 233 15.75 -1.51 -8.86
N LEU A 234 14.46 -1.34 -8.61
CA LEU A 234 13.43 -2.33 -8.87
C LEU A 234 13.31 -2.63 -10.36
N LEU A 235 13.38 -1.59 -11.20
CA LEU A 235 13.23 -1.68 -12.66
C LEU A 235 14.52 -2.07 -13.39
N LYS A 236 15.67 -2.13 -12.71
CA LYS A 236 16.91 -2.66 -13.27
C LYS A 236 16.81 -4.18 -13.48
N LYS A 237 16.98 -4.58 -14.74
CA LYS A 237 17.11 -5.97 -15.19
C LYS A 237 18.37 -6.62 -14.61
#